data_AF-A0A1B6JH33-F1
#
_entry.id   AF-A0A1B6JH33-F1
#
_cell.length_a   1.000
_cell.length_b   1.000
_cell.length_c   1.000
_cell.angle_alpha   90.00
_cell.angle_beta   90.00
_cell.angle_gamma   90.00
#
_symmetry.space_group_name_H-M   'P 1'
#
loop_
_entity.id
_entity.type
_entity.pdbx_description
1 polymer ?
#
loop_
_entity_poly.entity_id
_entity_poly.type
_entity_poly.pdbx_seq_one_letter_code
_entity_poly.pdbx_strand_id
1 'polypeptide(L)'
;ESKLLDGTVQPKLIMDNVKKGVTAINPLVRTAGVTFVGILSVYMGSQLQLYFDGEKPALLQQIAAECDKHAGETPRSPVRGVKQESRRASVDTVLSNATEDDEDRPAPMDHGDAGNLKRVDLSPFITDTFINELSD
;
A
#
# COMPACT_ATOMS: atom_id res chain seq x y z
N GLU A 1 16.29 -19.88 -21.42
CA GLU A 1 15.00 -19.19 -21.20
C GLU A 1 15.04 -18.49 -19.86
N SER A 2 15.16 -17.16 -19.85
CA SER A 2 15.24 -16.35 -18.63
C SER A 2 14.60 -14.99 -18.90
N LYS A 3 13.34 -15.01 -19.31
CA LYS A 3 12.46 -13.84 -19.39
C LYS A 3 11.41 -13.98 -18.29
N LEU A 4 11.79 -13.69 -17.05
CA LEU A 4 10.82 -13.35 -16.02
C LEU A 4 11.55 -12.47 -15.01
N LEU A 5 11.03 -11.25 -14.83
CA LEU A 5 11.37 -10.31 -13.76
C LEU A 5 12.58 -9.39 -14.00
N ASP A 6 12.68 -8.77 -15.18
CA ASP A 6 13.04 -7.35 -15.19
C ASP A 6 11.71 -6.58 -15.02
N GLY A 7 11.36 -6.30 -13.76
CA GLY A 7 10.10 -5.68 -13.35
C GLY A 7 10.03 -4.20 -13.70
N THR A 8 10.35 -3.84 -14.95
CA THR A 8 10.17 -2.48 -15.46
C THR A 8 8.67 -2.25 -15.63
N VAL A 9 8.05 -1.71 -14.58
CA VAL A 9 6.69 -1.18 -14.63
C VAL A 9 6.64 -0.12 -15.72
N GLN A 10 5.84 -0.34 -16.77
CA GLN A 10 5.75 0.59 -17.89
C GLN A 10 4.85 1.78 -17.50
N PRO A 11 5.38 3.01 -17.39
CA PRO A 11 4.61 4.20 -16.98
C PRO A 11 3.42 4.47 -17.89
N LYS A 12 3.59 4.20 -19.20
CA LYS A 12 2.56 4.41 -20.22
C LYS A 12 1.31 3.56 -19.99
N LEU A 13 1.49 2.27 -19.68
CA LEU A 13 0.38 1.36 -19.44
C LEU A 13 -0.41 1.73 -18.18
N ILE A 14 0.29 2.19 -17.13
CA ILE A 14 -0.37 2.69 -15.93
C ILE A 14 -1.21 3.92 -16.29
N MET A 15 -0.63 4.88 -17.01
CA MET A 15 -1.31 6.12 -17.35
C MET A 15 -2.62 5.91 -18.10
N ASP A 16 -2.63 4.99 -19.07
CA ASP A 16 -3.84 4.66 -19.83
C ASP A 16 -4.95 4.11 -18.94
N ASN A 17 -4.61 3.30 -17.93
CA ASN A 17 -5.57 2.75 -16.97
C ASN A 17 -6.05 3.81 -15.98
N VAL A 18 -5.15 4.68 -15.52
CA VAL A 18 -5.49 5.78 -14.62
C VAL A 18 -6.45 6.75 -15.30
N LYS A 19 -6.20 7.10 -16.57
CA LYS A 19 -7.08 7.97 -17.36
C LYS A 19 -8.49 7.39 -17.49
N LYS A 20 -8.61 6.08 -17.69
CA LYS A 20 -9.91 5.38 -17.67
C LYS A 20 -10.59 5.44 -16.30
N GLY A 21 -9.83 5.29 -15.22
CA GLY A 21 -10.36 5.37 -13.85
C GLY A 21 -10.88 6.78 -13.52
N VAL A 22 -10.12 7.81 -13.87
CA VAL A 22 -10.46 9.22 -13.63
C VAL A 22 -11.65 9.70 -14.49
N THR A 23 -11.87 9.09 -15.67
CA THR A 23 -13.01 9.39 -16.54
C THR A 23 -14.21 8.47 -16.31
N ALA A 24 -14.14 7.53 -15.36
CA ALA A 24 -15.19 6.56 -15.09
C ALA A 24 -16.53 7.23 -14.72
N ILE A 25 -17.64 6.64 -15.18
CA ILE A 25 -19.00 7.14 -14.88
C ILE A 25 -19.32 7.01 -13.39
N ASN A 26 -18.82 5.94 -12.76
CA ASN A 26 -19.03 5.71 -11.34
C ASN A 26 -18.21 6.71 -10.51
N PRO A 27 -18.84 7.50 -9.62
CA PRO A 27 -18.14 8.51 -8.81
C PRO A 27 -17.13 7.90 -7.84
N LEU A 28 -17.36 6.69 -7.30
CA LEU A 28 -16.40 6.02 -6.41
C LEU A 28 -15.13 5.62 -7.17
N VAL A 29 -15.27 5.11 -8.39
CA VAL A 29 -14.13 4.74 -9.24
C VAL A 29 -13.35 5.98 -9.66
N ARG A 30 -14.07 7.06 -10.00
CA ARG A 30 -13.47 8.36 -10.31
C ARG A 30 -12.66 8.91 -9.14
N THR A 31 -13.23 8.92 -7.93
CA THR A 31 -12.54 9.38 -6.72
C THR A 31 -11.31 8.53 -6.43
N ALA A 32 -11.43 7.19 -6.50
CA ALA A 32 -10.28 6.31 -6.32
C ALA A 32 -9.18 6.56 -7.36
N GLY A 33 -9.56 6.83 -8.62
CA GLY A 33 -8.64 7.22 -9.68
C GLY A 33 -7.90 8.52 -9.36
N VAL A 34 -8.62 9.54 -8.87
CA VAL A 34 -8.03 10.83 -8.47
C VAL A 34 -7.07 10.66 -7.29
N THR A 35 -7.48 9.94 -6.24
CA THR A 35 -6.59 9.65 -5.09
C THR A 35 -5.35 8.87 -5.52
N PHE A 36 -5.48 7.93 -6.45
CA PHE A 36 -4.33 7.23 -7.00
C PHE A 36 -3.38 8.16 -7.76
N VAL A 37 -3.89 9.15 -8.50
CA VAL A 37 -3.07 10.18 -9.17
C VAL A 37 -2.28 11.01 -8.16
N GLY A 38 -2.89 11.37 -7.03
CA GLY A 38 -2.19 12.09 -5.95
C GLY A 38 -1.06 11.28 -5.30
N ILE A 39 -1.24 9.97 -5.13
CA ILE A 39 -0.14 9.10 -4.66
C ILE A 39 0.93 8.96 -5.75
N LEU A 40 0.51 8.80 -7.01
CA LEU A 40 1.40 8.63 -8.15
C LEU A 40 2.26 9.88 -8.41
N SER A 41 1.78 11.08 -8.07
CA SER A 41 2.54 12.33 -8.22
C SER A 41 3.78 12.36 -7.33
N VAL A 42 3.80 11.64 -6.20
CA VAL A 42 5.00 11.48 -5.35
C VAL A 42 6.10 10.67 -6.06
N TYR A 43 5.73 9.75 -6.94
CA TYR A 43 6.66 8.87 -7.64
C TYR A 43 7.07 9.41 -9.03
N MET A 44 6.17 10.09 -9.74
CA MET A 44 6.41 10.58 -11.11
C MET A 44 6.64 12.10 -11.21
N GLY A 45 6.27 12.86 -10.18
CA GLY A 45 6.41 14.31 -10.15
C GLY A 45 5.58 15.04 -11.22
N SER A 46 6.07 16.21 -11.63
CA SER A 46 5.36 17.16 -12.50
C SER A 46 5.01 16.63 -13.89
N GLN A 47 5.68 15.57 -14.36
CA GLN A 47 5.39 14.94 -15.65
C GLN A 47 3.97 14.37 -15.74
N LEU A 48 3.33 14.12 -14.60
CA LEU A 48 1.98 13.59 -14.51
C LEU A 48 0.91 14.56 -15.04
N GLN A 49 1.11 15.87 -14.83
CA GLN A 49 0.14 16.90 -15.24
C GLN A 49 -0.06 16.92 -16.76
N LEU A 50 1.02 16.72 -17.52
CA LEU A 50 1.02 16.72 -18.98
C LEU A 50 0.11 15.62 -19.60
N TYR A 51 -0.14 14.54 -18.86
CA TYR A 51 -1.02 13.46 -19.32
C TYR A 51 -2.52 13.78 -19.18
N PHE A 52 -2.85 14.76 -18.33
CA PHE A 52 -4.23 15.15 -18.02
C PHE A 52 -4.65 16.50 -18.64
N ASP A 53 -3.74 17.24 -19.29
CA ASP A 53 -4.02 18.56 -19.91
C ASP A 53 -5.20 18.58 -20.90
N GLY A 54 -5.58 17.43 -21.47
CA GLY A 54 -6.75 17.29 -22.35
C GLY A 54 -8.09 17.03 -21.66
N GLU A 55 -8.12 16.96 -20.32
CA GLU A 55 -9.33 16.67 -19.54
C GLU A 55 -10.10 17.93 -19.15
N LYS A 56 -11.33 17.76 -18.64
CA LYS A 56 -12.20 18.87 -18.25
C LYS A 56 -11.56 19.73 -17.15
N PRO A 57 -11.73 21.07 -17.16
CA PRO A 57 -11.06 21.97 -16.21
C PRO A 57 -11.42 21.68 -14.74
N ALA A 58 -12.66 21.28 -14.46
CA ALA A 58 -13.08 20.87 -13.12
C ALA A 58 -12.33 19.62 -12.61
N LEU A 59 -12.02 18.69 -13.51
CA LEU A 59 -11.30 17.45 -13.19
C LEU A 59 -9.81 17.74 -12.97
N LEU A 60 -9.23 18.61 -13.79
CA LEU A 60 -7.87 19.09 -13.61
C LEU A 60 -7.68 19.78 -12.26
N GLN A 61 -8.62 20.64 -11.85
CA GLN A 61 -8.59 21.28 -10.54
C GLN A 61 -8.68 20.26 -9.39
N GLN A 62 -9.53 19.24 -9.55
CA GLN A 62 -9.66 18.18 -8.55
C GLN A 62 -8.37 17.35 -8.43
N ILE A 63 -7.75 17.02 -9.56
CA ILE A 63 -6.46 16.30 -9.61
C ILE A 63 -5.36 17.15 -8.97
N ALA A 64 -5.27 18.44 -9.33
CA ALA A 64 -4.28 19.36 -8.77
C ALA A 64 -4.42 19.45 -7.24
N ALA A 65 -5.65 19.62 -6.74
CA ALA A 65 -5.92 19.65 -5.30
C ALA A 65 -5.55 18.34 -4.59
N GLU A 66 -5.67 17.18 -5.26
CA GLU A 66 -5.25 15.90 -4.70
C GLU A 66 -3.72 15.75 -4.71
N CYS A 67 -3.06 16.15 -5.80
CA CYS A 67 -1.59 16.16 -5.90
C CYS A 67 -0.96 17.09 -4.87
N ASP A 68 -1.56 18.26 -4.61
CA ASP A 68 -1.07 19.25 -3.64
C ASP A 68 -1.11 18.70 -2.20
N LYS A 69 -2.06 17.82 -1.85
CA LYS A 69 -2.11 17.16 -0.53
C LYS A 69 -0.90 16.27 -0.28
N HIS A 70 -0.38 15.66 -1.35
CA HIS A 70 0.77 14.77 -1.30
C HIS A 70 2.06 15.47 -1.75
N ALA A 71 1.98 16.76 -2.10
CA ALA A 71 3.14 17.54 -2.50
C ALA A 71 4.09 17.73 -1.31
N GLY A 72 5.32 17.24 -1.46
CA GLY A 72 6.33 17.28 -0.41
C GLY A 72 6.41 16.02 0.45
N GLU A 73 5.53 15.04 0.26
CA GLU A 73 5.74 13.70 0.84
C GLU A 73 6.87 12.99 0.09
N THR A 74 7.78 12.34 0.81
CA THR A 74 8.79 11.47 0.20
C THR A 74 8.22 10.07 -0.01
N PRO A 75 8.52 9.39 -1.13
CA PRO A 75 8.04 8.04 -1.39
C PRO A 75 8.45 7.10 -0.25
N ARG A 76 7.48 6.38 0.32
CA ARG A 76 7.74 5.45 1.44
C ARG A 76 8.62 4.30 0.96
N SER A 77 9.50 3.83 1.84
CA SER A 77 10.36 2.68 1.57
C SER A 77 9.51 1.44 1.22
N PRO A 78 9.86 0.67 0.18
CA PRO A 78 9.10 -0.52 -0.21
C PRO A 78 9.10 -1.60 0.89
N VAL A 79 7.91 -1.97 1.36
CA VAL A 79 7.72 -3.03 2.39
C VAL A 79 7.45 -4.42 1.80
N ARG A 80 7.17 -4.52 0.51
CA ARG A 80 6.90 -5.78 -0.21
C ARG A 80 7.76 -5.86 -1.46
N GLY A 81 8.21 -7.06 -1.83
CA GLY A 81 9.02 -7.28 -3.03
C GLY A 81 10.50 -6.88 -2.90
N VAL A 82 10.95 -6.44 -1.72
CA VAL A 82 12.37 -6.36 -1.39
C VAL A 82 12.93 -7.78 -1.36
N LYS A 83 13.64 -8.17 -2.43
CA LYS A 83 14.44 -9.38 -2.42
C LYS A 83 15.53 -9.15 -1.38
N GLN A 84 15.41 -9.75 -0.19
CA GLN A 84 16.58 -9.92 0.66
C GLN A 84 17.56 -10.72 -0.17
N GLU A 85 18.55 -10.05 -0.77
CA GLU A 85 19.72 -10.76 -1.24
C GLU A 85 20.20 -11.57 -0.04
N SER A 86 20.20 -12.88 -0.23
CA SER A 86 20.64 -13.84 0.75
C SER A 86 21.97 -13.33 1.28
N ARG A 87 22.00 -12.90 2.55
CA ARG A 87 23.21 -12.93 3.35
C ARG A 87 23.60 -14.40 3.48
N ARG A 88 24.18 -14.95 2.40
CA ARG A 88 25.02 -16.14 2.46
C ARG A 88 26.22 -15.69 3.27
N ALA A 89 26.15 -15.94 4.57
CA ALA A 89 27.30 -15.94 5.44
C ALA A 89 28.30 -16.95 4.87
N SER A 90 29.25 -16.46 4.06
CA SER A 90 30.53 -17.12 3.94
C SER A 90 31.24 -16.84 5.25
N VAL A 91 31.31 -17.86 6.10
CA VAL A 91 32.21 -17.85 7.24
C VAL A 91 33.63 -17.71 6.71
N ASP A 92 34.44 -16.94 7.45
CA ASP A 92 35.88 -16.73 7.26
C ASP A 92 36.30 -15.61 6.28
N THR A 93 36.32 -14.36 6.77
CA THR A 93 37.56 -13.60 6.96
C THR A 93 37.22 -12.28 7.66
N VAL A 94 37.93 -12.05 8.76
CA VAL A 94 37.90 -10.89 9.65
C VAL A 94 38.20 -9.59 8.87
N LEU A 95 37.43 -8.52 9.10
CA LEU A 95 37.91 -7.25 9.70
C LEU A 95 36.97 -6.06 9.38
N SER A 96 36.29 -5.58 10.44
CA SER A 96 35.85 -4.21 10.74
C SER A 96 35.07 -3.39 9.68
N ASN A 97 33.83 -3.03 9.99
CA ASN A 97 33.59 -1.86 10.83
C ASN A 97 32.14 -1.90 11.37
N ALA A 98 32.03 -1.90 12.70
CA ALA A 98 30.79 -1.62 13.38
C ALA A 98 30.58 -0.11 13.37
N THR A 99 29.42 0.34 12.91
CA THR A 99 28.71 1.43 13.59
C THR A 99 27.28 0.99 13.77
N GLU A 100 26.97 0.79 15.04
CA GLU A 100 25.68 0.54 15.66
C GLU A 100 24.74 1.70 15.35
N ASP A 101 23.47 1.39 15.07
CA ASP A 101 22.27 1.99 15.68
C ASP A 101 21.07 1.78 14.75
N ASP A 102 20.27 0.76 15.05
CA ASP A 102 18.84 0.74 14.70
C ASP A 102 18.15 -0.27 15.63
N GLU A 103 18.04 0.12 16.90
CA GLU A 103 17.23 -0.55 17.93
C GLU A 103 15.72 -0.49 17.65
N ASP A 104 15.26 0.08 16.51
CA ASP A 104 13.85 0.27 16.20
C ASP A 104 13.27 -0.75 15.20
N ARG A 105 13.84 -1.96 15.15
CA ARG A 105 13.13 -3.07 14.50
C ARG A 105 12.00 -3.51 15.42
N PRO A 106 10.71 -3.31 15.07
CA PRO A 106 9.64 -3.97 15.79
C PRO A 106 9.92 -5.47 15.72
N ALA A 107 10.04 -6.10 16.88
CA ALA A 107 10.15 -7.53 17.00
C ALA A 107 9.08 -8.18 16.10
N PRO A 108 9.38 -9.32 15.44
CA PRO A 108 8.35 -10.10 14.78
C PRO A 108 7.15 -10.22 15.72
N MET A 109 5.98 -9.73 15.30
CA MET A 109 4.74 -9.98 16.04
C MET A 109 4.57 -11.50 16.07
N ASP A 110 5.00 -12.09 17.18
CA ASP A 110 4.57 -13.39 17.62
C ASP A 110 3.05 -13.31 17.59
N HIS A 111 2.43 -13.92 16.59
CA HIS A 111 1.00 -14.17 16.61
C HIS A 111 0.84 -15.23 17.70
N GLY A 112 0.88 -14.75 18.94
CA GLY A 112 0.99 -15.56 20.13
C GLY A 112 0.02 -16.72 20.00
N ASP A 113 0.58 -17.92 20.11
CA ASP A 113 -0.10 -19.21 20.10
C ASP A 113 -1.61 -19.04 20.36
N ALA A 114 -2.41 -19.08 19.29
CA ALA A 114 -3.87 -18.91 19.36
C ALA A 114 -4.55 -20.00 20.24
N GLY A 115 -3.77 -20.98 20.71
CA GLY A 115 -4.13 -21.93 21.74
C GLY A 115 -4.16 -21.37 23.17
N ASN A 116 -3.46 -20.26 23.47
CA ASN A 116 -3.28 -19.76 24.83
C ASN A 116 -4.17 -18.55 25.20
N LEU A 117 -5.09 -18.17 24.31
CA LEU A 117 -6.17 -17.25 24.65
C LEU A 117 -7.13 -17.97 25.61
N LYS A 118 -7.33 -17.40 26.81
CA LYS A 118 -8.30 -17.89 27.79
C LYS A 118 -9.70 -17.87 27.17
N ARG A 119 -10.12 -19.00 26.60
CA ARG A 119 -11.48 -19.18 26.10
C ARG A 119 -12.42 -19.20 27.30
N VAL A 120 -13.36 -18.26 27.34
CA VAL A 120 -14.44 -18.23 28.32
C VAL A 120 -15.63 -18.97 27.71
N ASP A 121 -16.22 -19.89 28.48
CA ASP A 121 -17.44 -20.58 28.07
C ASP A 121 -18.63 -19.60 28.07
N LEU A 122 -19.29 -19.46 26.92
CA LEU A 122 -20.44 -18.57 26.73
C LEU A 122 -21.79 -19.31 26.77
N SER A 123 -21.79 -20.65 26.84
CA SER A 123 -23.01 -21.45 26.91
C SER A 123 -24.04 -20.98 27.96
N PRO A 124 -23.67 -20.59 29.20
CA PRO A 124 -24.66 -20.16 30.19
C PRO A 124 -25.29 -18.79 29.89
N PHE A 125 -24.73 -18.01 28.96
CA PHE A 125 -25.28 -16.71 28.56
C PHE A 125 -26.23 -16.80 27.36
N ILE A 126 -26.23 -17.92 26.64
CA ILE A 126 -27.15 -18.18 25.53
C ILE A 126 -28.49 -18.62 26.13
N THR A 127 -29.32 -17.64 26.47
CA THR A 127 -30.66 -17.84 27.04
C THR A 127 -31.72 -17.79 25.95
N ASP A 128 -32.84 -18.51 26.13
CA ASP A 128 -33.96 -18.51 25.18
C ASP A 128 -34.54 -17.10 24.96
N THR A 129 -34.42 -16.21 25.95
CA THR A 129 -34.77 -14.79 25.82
C THR A 129 -33.88 -14.09 24.78
N PHE A 130 -32.56 -14.31 24.82
CA PHE A 130 -31.61 -13.76 23.84
C PHE A 130 -31.87 -14.30 22.43
N ILE A 131 -32.26 -15.58 22.33
CA ILE A 131 -32.57 -16.21 21.04
C ILE A 131 -33.86 -15.62 20.45
N ASN A 132 -34.88 -15.37 21.28
CA ASN A 132 -36.12 -14.75 20.83
C ASN A 132 -35.92 -13.28 20.41
N GLU A 133 -35.04 -12.53 21.07
CA GLU A 133 -34.69 -11.16 20.66
C GLU A 133 -33.98 -11.08 19.30
N LEU A 134 -33.30 -12.15 18.88
CA LEU A 134 -32.68 -12.24 17.54
C LEU A 134 -33.64 -12.77 16.46
N SER A 135 -34.76 -13.36 16.85
CA SER A 135 -35.75 -13.94 15.94
C SER A 135 -36.92 -12.99 15.62
N ASP A 136 -37.01 -11.85 16.30
CA ASP A 136 -37.85 -10.70 15.94
C ASP A 136 -37.10 -9.76 14.96
#